data_AF-A0AAV9PAP2-F1
#
_entry.id   AF-A0AAV9PAP2-F1
#
_cell.length_a   1.000
_cell.length_b   1.000
_cell.length_c   1.000
_cell.angle_alpha   90.00
_cell.angle_beta   90.00
_cell.angle_gamma   90.00
#
_symmetry.space_group_name_H-M   'P 1'
#
loop_
_entity.id
_entity.type
_entity.pdbx_description
1 polymer ?
#
loop_
_entity_poly.entity_id
_entity_poly.type
_entity_poly.pdbx_seq_one_letter_code
_entity_poly.pdbx_strand_id
1 'polypeptide(L)'
;MKFLITLLGLLAVMLAFADAKPKYSAADRAYSCRTQHHGFYKAITKFCNNDGIVISSGYGDQGKNNNGHLVQITGNCFPAQWVPKGICQWQFYTMCATSNKGGAKRKRFGHGKCQHWSLFKFQ
;
A
#
# COMPACT_ATOMS: atom_id res chain seq x y z
N MET A 1 -46.83 1.03 -26.85
CA MET A 1 -45.76 2.05 -26.95
C MET A 1 -45.16 2.48 -25.61
N LYS A 2 -45.94 2.72 -24.53
CA LYS A 2 -45.39 3.12 -23.21
C LYS A 2 -44.45 2.10 -22.54
N PHE A 3 -44.66 0.79 -22.75
CA PHE A 3 -43.81 -0.28 -22.18
C PHE A 3 -42.45 -0.47 -22.87
N LEU A 4 -42.32 -0.09 -24.15
CA LEU A 4 -41.06 -0.16 -24.89
C LEU A 4 -40.09 0.96 -24.48
N ILE A 5 -40.63 2.12 -24.09
CA ILE A 5 -39.86 3.30 -23.67
C ILE A 5 -39.25 3.08 -22.27
N THR A 6 -39.96 2.40 -21.37
CA THR A 6 -39.44 2.05 -20.03
C THR A 6 -38.37 0.96 -20.06
N LEU A 7 -38.45 -0.02 -20.97
CA LEU A 7 -37.41 -1.05 -21.11
C LEU A 7 -36.10 -0.49 -21.69
N LEU A 8 -36.19 0.42 -22.66
CA LEU A 8 -35.03 1.12 -23.24
C LEU A 8 -34.35 2.06 -22.24
N GLY A 9 -35.12 2.71 -21.36
CA GLY A 9 -34.59 3.57 -20.29
C GLY A 9 -33.79 2.79 -19.24
N LEU A 10 -34.19 1.56 -18.91
CA LEU A 10 -33.46 0.70 -17.96
C LEU A 10 -32.15 0.15 -18.55
N LEU A 11 -32.08 -0.10 -19.86
CA LEU A 11 -30.86 -0.57 -20.53
C LEU A 11 -29.76 0.52 -20.55
N ALA A 12 -30.16 1.79 -20.72
CA ALA A 12 -29.22 2.92 -20.76
C ALA A 12 -28.56 3.22 -19.41
N VAL A 13 -29.24 2.94 -18.29
CA VAL A 13 -28.69 3.15 -16.93
C VAL A 13 -27.62 2.11 -16.57
N MET A 14 -27.73 0.88 -17.09
CA MET A 14 -26.73 -0.18 -16.85
C MET A 14 -25.39 0.08 -17.57
N LEU A 15 -25.38 0.87 -18.65
CA LEU A 15 -24.17 1.21 -19.41
C LEU A 15 -23.34 2.35 -18.78
N ALA A 16 -23.91 3.12 -17.85
CA ALA A 16 -23.26 4.29 -17.26
C ALA A 16 -22.32 3.98 -16.07
N PHE A 17 -22.32 2.76 -15.53
CA PHE A 17 -21.48 2.37 -14.39
C PHE A 17 -20.18 1.64 -14.78
N ALA A 18 -19.87 1.51 -16.07
CA ALA A 18 -18.80 0.63 -16.54
C ALA A 18 -17.37 1.21 -16.55
N ASP A 19 -17.16 2.52 -16.28
CA ASP A 19 -15.85 3.15 -16.54
C ASP A 19 -15.17 3.84 -15.33
N ALA A 20 -15.36 3.30 -14.12
CA ALA A 20 -14.44 3.60 -13.03
C ALA A 20 -13.17 2.74 -13.18
N LYS A 21 -12.25 3.13 -14.08
CA LYS A 21 -10.93 2.48 -14.16
C LYS A 21 -10.28 2.51 -12.77
N PRO A 22 -9.86 1.36 -12.21
CA PRO A 22 -9.18 1.36 -10.93
C PRO A 22 -7.93 2.24 -11.04
N LYS A 23 -7.86 3.28 -10.20
CA LYS A 23 -6.67 4.12 -10.06
C LYS A 23 -5.53 3.25 -9.53
N TYR A 24 -4.75 2.70 -10.45
CA TYR A 24 -3.56 1.85 -10.26
C TYR A 24 -3.77 0.56 -9.44
N SER A 25 -3.57 -0.58 -10.09
CA SER A 25 -3.54 -1.89 -9.43
C SER A 25 -2.37 -2.01 -8.45
N ALA A 26 -2.37 -3.05 -7.61
CA ALA A 26 -1.23 -3.36 -6.74
C ALA A 26 0.05 -3.65 -7.57
N ALA A 27 -0.10 -4.29 -8.73
CA ALA A 27 0.99 -4.56 -9.65
C ALA A 27 1.59 -3.27 -10.21
N ASP A 28 0.77 -2.29 -10.59
CA ASP A 28 1.24 -1.01 -11.13
C ASP A 28 2.05 -0.22 -10.09
N ARG A 29 1.63 -0.28 -8.81
CA ARG A 29 2.34 0.39 -7.71
C ARG A 29 3.67 -0.28 -7.41
N ALA A 30 3.69 -1.62 -7.41
CA ALA A 30 4.94 -2.38 -7.27
C ALA A 30 5.89 -2.06 -8.43
N TYR A 31 5.37 -2.00 -9.66
CA TYR A 31 6.13 -1.65 -10.85
C TYR A 31 6.69 -0.23 -10.78
N SER A 32 5.87 0.77 -10.45
CA SER A 32 6.29 2.16 -10.28
C SER A 32 7.36 2.31 -9.18
N CYS A 33 7.16 1.66 -8.03
CA CYS A 33 8.15 1.64 -6.96
C CYS A 33 9.47 1.00 -7.43
N ARG A 34 9.41 -0.11 -8.17
CA ARG A 34 10.59 -0.79 -8.70
C ARG A 34 11.39 0.10 -9.66
N THR A 35 10.72 0.82 -10.56
CA THR A 35 11.37 1.63 -11.60
C THR A 35 11.93 2.94 -11.03
N GLN A 36 11.21 3.60 -10.14
CA GLN A 36 11.59 4.93 -9.63
C GLN A 36 12.43 4.86 -8.34
N HIS A 37 12.23 3.82 -7.53
CA HIS A 37 12.76 3.71 -6.18
C HIS A 37 13.21 2.28 -5.85
N HIS A 38 14.03 1.69 -6.74
CA HIS A 38 14.47 0.30 -6.68
C HIS A 38 15.02 -0.16 -5.30
N GLY A 39 15.73 0.73 -4.58
CA GLY A 39 16.23 0.45 -3.23
C GLY A 39 15.11 0.17 -2.23
N PHE A 40 14.05 0.99 -2.22
CA PHE A 40 12.87 0.75 -1.41
C PHE A 40 12.10 -0.48 -1.88
N TYR A 41 11.94 -0.71 -3.18
CA TYR A 41 11.29 -1.91 -3.69
C TYR A 41 11.91 -3.21 -3.13
N LYS A 42 13.26 -3.30 -3.14
CA LYS A 42 13.98 -4.45 -2.56
C LYS A 42 13.81 -4.53 -1.04
N ALA A 43 13.89 -3.42 -0.32
CA ALA A 43 13.68 -3.40 1.12
C ALA A 43 12.25 -3.81 1.51
N ILE A 44 11.23 -3.34 0.78
CA ILE A 44 9.81 -3.70 0.97
C ILE A 44 9.61 -5.19 0.71
N THR A 45 10.16 -5.70 -0.39
CA THR A 45 10.06 -7.13 -0.73
C THR A 45 10.64 -8.00 0.40
N LYS A 46 11.81 -7.63 0.95
CA LYS A 46 12.43 -8.34 2.08
C LYS A 46 11.59 -8.21 3.36
N PHE A 47 11.13 -7.01 3.70
CA PHE A 47 10.39 -6.75 4.94
C PHE A 47 9.04 -7.48 4.95
N CYS A 48 8.27 -7.36 3.86
CA CYS A 48 6.94 -7.95 3.75
C CYS A 48 6.96 -9.44 3.36
N ASN A 49 8.12 -10.08 3.19
CA ASN A 49 8.16 -11.53 2.99
C ASN A 49 7.93 -12.32 4.29
N ASN A 50 7.87 -11.64 5.44
CA ASN A 50 7.50 -12.23 6.72
C ASN A 50 5.97 -12.22 6.90
N ASP A 51 5.40 -13.36 7.29
CA ASP A 51 3.97 -13.50 7.56
C ASP A 51 3.59 -13.17 9.02
N GLY A 52 4.58 -13.06 9.92
CA GLY A 52 4.42 -12.83 11.36
C GLY A 52 4.57 -11.38 11.81
N ILE A 53 4.24 -10.39 10.98
CA ILE A 53 4.39 -8.97 11.33
C ILE A 53 3.26 -8.57 12.29
N VAL A 54 3.58 -8.40 13.56
CA VAL A 54 2.66 -7.90 14.59
C VAL A 54 3.22 -6.60 15.16
N ILE A 55 2.40 -5.56 15.30
CA ILE A 55 2.80 -4.29 15.92
C ILE A 55 2.26 -4.28 17.36
N SER A 56 3.09 -4.21 18.39
CA SER A 56 4.47 -3.66 18.46
C SER A 56 5.58 -4.71 18.66
N SER A 57 5.85 -5.56 17.67
CA SER A 57 6.98 -6.50 17.74
C SER A 57 8.32 -5.85 17.36
N GLY A 58 9.42 -6.40 17.89
CA GLY A 58 10.77 -5.97 17.52
C GLY A 58 11.09 -6.13 16.02
N TYR A 59 10.38 -7.00 15.29
CA TYR A 59 10.56 -7.12 13.84
C TYR A 59 10.16 -5.83 13.11
N GLY A 60 9.03 -5.25 13.51
CA GLY A 60 8.54 -3.99 12.95
C GLY A 60 9.53 -2.84 13.19
N ASP A 61 10.04 -2.75 14.43
CA ASP A 61 10.97 -1.72 14.86
C ASP A 61 12.37 -1.88 14.27
N GLN A 62 12.87 -3.09 14.03
CA GLN A 62 14.16 -3.27 13.34
C GLN A 62 14.07 -2.91 11.85
N GLY A 63 12.92 -3.20 11.23
CA GLY A 63 12.74 -2.97 9.81
C GLY A 63 13.64 -3.85 8.92
N LYS A 64 13.70 -3.52 7.63
CA LYS A 64 14.70 -4.06 6.70
C LYS A 64 15.35 -2.95 5.88
N ASN A 65 16.67 -2.99 5.83
CA ASN A 65 17.47 -2.10 5.00
C ASN A 65 17.88 -2.76 3.68
N ASN A 66 17.99 -1.97 2.63
CA ASN A 66 18.68 -2.32 1.41
C ASN A 66 19.48 -1.12 0.87
N ASN A 67 20.81 -1.16 1.03
CA ASN A 67 21.74 -0.14 0.54
C ASN A 67 21.29 1.29 0.92
N GLY A 68 21.10 1.53 2.21
CA GLY A 68 20.70 2.85 2.72
C GLY A 68 19.19 3.11 2.70
N HIS A 69 18.37 2.23 2.11
CA HIS A 69 16.91 2.36 2.06
C HIS A 69 16.27 1.46 3.11
N LEU A 70 15.71 2.03 4.18
CA LEU A 70 15.09 1.34 5.30
C LEU A 70 13.55 1.38 5.21
N VAL A 71 12.94 0.23 5.44
CA VAL A 71 11.49 0.02 5.57
C VAL A 71 11.18 -0.45 6.98
N GLN A 72 10.27 0.21 7.67
CA GLN A 72 10.00 -0.02 9.08
C GLN A 72 8.52 0.24 9.40
N ILE A 73 7.95 -0.53 10.33
CA ILE A 73 6.64 -0.25 10.92
C ILE A 73 6.82 -0.23 12.43
N THR A 74 6.72 0.95 13.03
CA THR A 74 6.72 1.10 14.48
C THR A 74 5.30 1.36 14.98
N GLY A 75 5.11 1.46 16.28
CA GLY A 75 3.83 1.86 16.85
C GLY A 75 3.65 1.34 18.26
N ASN A 76 2.61 1.81 18.93
CA ASN A 76 2.13 1.21 20.16
C ASN A 76 0.64 0.91 20.01
N CYS A 77 0.33 -0.26 19.46
CA CYS A 77 -1.04 -0.66 19.17
C CYS A 77 -1.60 -1.50 20.33
N PHE A 78 -2.78 -1.11 20.83
CA PHE A 78 -3.52 -1.88 21.82
C PHE A 78 -4.97 -2.15 21.34
N PRO A 79 -5.37 -3.43 21.18
CA PRO A 79 -4.53 -4.62 21.22
C PRO A 79 -3.47 -4.63 20.11
N ALA A 80 -2.47 -5.50 20.22
CA ALA A 80 -1.45 -5.66 19.19
C ALA A 80 -2.09 -5.99 17.83
N GLN A 81 -1.58 -5.39 16.76
CA GLN A 81 -2.19 -5.50 15.42
C GLN A 81 -1.31 -6.27 14.47
N TRP A 82 -1.86 -7.35 13.92
CA TRP A 82 -1.21 -8.10 12.84
C TRP A 82 -1.30 -7.35 11.51
N VAL A 83 -0.23 -7.46 10.72
CA VAL A 83 -0.12 -6.88 9.38
C VAL A 83 0.02 -8.03 8.37
N PRO A 84 -1.05 -8.39 7.64
CA PRO A 84 -0.97 -9.41 6.62
C PRO A 84 0.02 -9.04 5.51
N LYS A 85 0.74 -10.03 4.95
CA LYS A 85 1.70 -9.85 3.85
C LYS A 85 1.17 -9.02 2.67
N GLY A 86 -0.03 -9.33 2.20
CA GLY A 86 -0.67 -8.58 1.11
C GLY A 86 -0.92 -7.11 1.45
N ILE A 87 -1.34 -6.83 2.70
CA ILE A 87 -1.54 -5.46 3.19
C ILE A 87 -0.19 -4.74 3.33
N CYS A 88 0.84 -5.43 3.85
CA CYS A 88 2.20 -4.91 3.94
C CYS A 88 2.70 -4.42 2.60
N GLN A 89 2.65 -5.29 1.58
CA GLN A 89 3.09 -4.96 0.23
C GLN A 89 2.26 -3.82 -0.36
N TRP A 90 0.92 -3.92 -0.27
CA TRP A 90 0.04 -2.91 -0.85
C TRP A 90 0.26 -1.52 -0.24
N GLN A 91 0.36 -1.41 1.09
CA GLN A 91 0.55 -0.12 1.76
C GLN A 91 1.93 0.48 1.44
N PHE A 92 3.00 -0.32 1.56
CA PHE A 92 4.35 0.18 1.27
C PHE A 92 4.58 0.51 -0.21
N TYR A 93 4.11 -0.31 -1.15
CA TYR A 93 4.23 0.02 -2.57
C TYR A 93 3.41 1.24 -2.94
N THR A 94 2.25 1.45 -2.30
CA THR A 94 1.49 2.69 -2.46
C THR A 94 2.26 3.90 -1.95
N MET A 95 2.89 3.79 -0.78
CA MET A 95 3.74 4.86 -0.24
C MET A 95 4.91 5.17 -1.17
N CYS A 96 5.59 4.14 -1.65
CA CYS A 96 6.73 4.24 -2.55
C CYS A 96 6.35 4.80 -3.92
N ALA A 97 5.28 4.33 -4.56
CA ALA A 97 4.86 4.83 -5.87
C ALA A 97 4.38 6.30 -5.83
N THR A 98 4.10 6.84 -4.64
CA THR A 98 3.60 8.21 -4.44
C THR A 98 4.57 9.08 -3.64
N SER A 99 5.82 8.66 -3.48
CA SER A 99 6.85 9.49 -2.85
C SER A 99 7.51 10.42 -3.85
N ASN A 100 8.00 11.55 -3.37
CA ASN A 100 8.75 12.51 -4.17
C ASN A 100 10.18 12.02 -4.45
N LYS A 101 10.99 12.82 -5.16
CA LYS A 101 12.41 12.54 -5.41
C LYS A 101 13.11 12.08 -4.12
N GLY A 102 13.71 10.89 -4.16
CA GLY A 102 14.39 10.27 -3.01
C GLY A 102 13.60 9.16 -2.30
N GLY A 103 12.31 8.99 -2.56
CA GLY A 103 11.53 7.81 -2.17
C GLY A 103 11.09 7.75 -0.69
N ALA A 104 11.61 8.64 0.16
CA ALA A 104 11.31 8.64 1.59
C ALA A 104 9.89 9.14 1.87
N LYS A 105 9.19 8.49 2.81
CA LYS A 105 7.80 8.80 3.17
C LYS A 105 7.44 8.22 4.53
N ARG A 106 6.57 8.91 5.27
CA ARG A 106 5.95 8.40 6.50
C ARG A 106 4.42 8.40 6.34
N LYS A 107 3.74 7.40 6.89
CA LYS A 107 2.28 7.36 6.95
C LYS A 107 1.80 6.61 8.20
N ARG A 108 0.54 6.83 8.57
CA ARG A 108 -0.12 6.09 9.67
C ARG A 108 -1.22 5.19 9.14
N PHE A 109 -1.27 3.98 9.66
CA PHE A 109 -2.27 2.95 9.36
C PHE A 109 -2.66 2.18 10.63
N GLY A 110 -3.42 1.11 10.48
CA GLY A 110 -3.95 0.32 11.59
C GLY A 110 -5.17 0.95 12.24
N HIS A 111 -5.85 0.18 13.09
CA HIS A 111 -6.97 0.69 13.87
C HIS A 111 -6.46 1.77 14.84
N GLY A 112 -7.16 2.90 14.91
CA GLY A 112 -6.72 4.06 15.68
C GLY A 112 -5.47 4.77 15.13
N LYS A 113 -5.00 4.43 13.91
CA LYS A 113 -3.76 4.98 13.31
C LYS A 113 -2.50 4.74 14.15
N CYS A 114 -2.49 3.68 14.97
CA CYS A 114 -1.39 3.37 15.89
C CYS A 114 -0.11 2.87 15.19
N GLN A 115 -0.21 2.39 13.95
CA GLN A 115 0.95 1.88 13.20
C GLN A 115 1.60 3.02 12.41
N HIS A 116 2.89 3.22 12.60
CA HIS A 116 3.70 4.24 11.97
C HIS A 116 4.62 3.61 10.92
N TRP A 117 4.28 3.80 9.65
CA TRP A 117 4.94 3.18 8.51
C TRP A 117 5.92 4.14 7.88
N SER A 118 7.13 3.66 7.61
CA SER A 118 8.21 4.53 7.15
C SER A 118 9.06 3.94 6.02
N LEU A 119 9.40 4.80 5.07
CA LEU A 119 10.44 4.65 4.07
C LEU A 119 11.52 5.70 4.38
N PHE A 120 12.70 5.27 4.81
CA PHE A 120 13.84 6.14 5.11
C PHE A 120 15.01 5.89 4.18
N LYS A 121 15.66 6.97 3.77
CA LYS A 121 16.93 6.91 3.03
C LYS A 121 18.01 7.57 3.87
N PHE A 122 19.05 6.81 4.22
CA PHE A 122 20.25 7.38 4.81
C PHE A 122 20.98 8.19 3.72
N GLN A 123 21.28 9.45 4.02
CA GLN A 123 21.98 10.36 3.12
C GLN A 123 23.48 10.08 3.17
#